data_AF-A0AA40JPK8-F1
#
_entry.id   AF-A0AA40JPK8-F1
#
_cell.length_a   1.000
_cell.length_b   1.000
_cell.length_c   1.000
_cell.angle_alpha   90.00
_cell.angle_beta   90.00
_cell.angle_gamma   90.00
#
_symmetry.space_group_name_H-M   'P 1'
#
loop_
_entity.id
_entity.type
_entity.pdbx_description
1 polymer ?
#
loop_
_entity_poly.entity_id
_entity_poly.type
_entity_poly.pdbx_seq_one_letter_code
_entity_poly.pdbx_strand_id
1 'polypeptide(L)'
;MVWVGVEAVGSPEALEDAIRQRVAEVGLAPADQLSRMLDDGRACLVLDGVERLPDGRDFVADLIDRLVSDTSDTILVVTSQMSLPSFVPDAHVRLRPVDRSAAEAVLRRGLTDEAALDEQSLSALLDFADGHPLTLKILSALVRHFGSGRDVLRRLGDLRSKAVLMPGRRRHDATTSLEKSLAVAFEDLGPIERKLLW
;
A
#
# COMPACT_ATOMS: atom_id res chain seq x y z
N MET A 1 -10.18 -15.63 9.95
CA MET A 1 -9.56 -14.30 9.77
C MET A 1 -10.62 -13.38 9.22
N VAL A 2 -10.88 -12.26 9.89
CA VAL A 2 -11.85 -11.24 9.50
C VAL A 2 -11.06 -10.06 8.95
N TRP A 3 -11.23 -9.74 7.67
CA TRP A 3 -10.52 -8.63 7.03
C TRP A 3 -11.49 -7.51 6.67
N VAL A 4 -11.19 -6.30 7.12
CA VAL A 4 -11.98 -5.10 6.84
C VAL A 4 -11.07 -4.05 6.22
N GLY A 5 -11.29 -3.77 4.93
CA GLY A 5 -10.69 -2.63 4.25
C GLY A 5 -11.44 -1.37 4.63
N VAL A 6 -10.80 -0.50 5.41
CA VAL A 6 -11.45 0.65 6.04
C VAL A 6 -11.90 1.70 5.01
N GLU A 7 -11.21 1.79 3.88
CA GLU A 7 -11.58 2.63 2.74
C GLU A 7 -12.99 2.32 2.19
N ALA A 8 -13.41 1.05 2.23
CA ALA A 8 -14.70 0.62 1.66
C ALA A 8 -15.91 0.97 2.55
N VAL A 9 -15.68 1.35 3.80
CA VAL A 9 -16.73 1.57 4.81
C VAL A 9 -17.35 2.97 4.68
N GLY A 10 -16.60 3.96 4.20
CA GLY A 10 -17.11 5.29 3.87
C GLY A 10 -17.39 6.22 5.06
N SER A 11 -17.74 5.69 6.24
CA SER A 11 -17.88 6.47 7.48
C SER A 11 -17.44 5.70 8.72
N PRO A 12 -17.05 6.40 9.82
CA PRO A 12 -16.65 5.73 11.06
C PRO A 12 -17.80 4.92 11.68
N GLU A 13 -19.02 5.45 11.68
CA GLU A 13 -20.20 4.81 12.28
C GLU A 13 -20.53 3.46 11.64
N ALA A 14 -20.27 3.32 10.33
CA ALA A 14 -20.52 2.08 9.59
C ALA A 14 -19.43 1.01 9.82
N LEU A 15 -18.33 1.33 10.52
CA LEU A 15 -17.21 0.41 10.68
C LEU A 15 -17.54 -0.80 11.56
N GLU A 16 -18.27 -0.60 12.66
CA GLU A 16 -18.68 -1.73 13.51
C GLU A 16 -19.63 -2.68 12.76
N ASP A 17 -20.57 -2.11 12.00
CA ASP A 17 -21.49 -2.90 11.16
C ASP A 17 -20.74 -3.66 10.07
N ALA A 18 -19.75 -3.03 9.44
CA ALA A 18 -18.88 -3.69 8.46
C ALA A 18 -18.09 -4.85 9.10
N ILE A 19 -17.56 -4.67 10.31
CA ILE A 19 -16.89 -5.76 11.04
C ILE A 19 -17.89 -6.89 11.31
N ARG A 20 -19.08 -6.60 11.85
CA ARG A 20 -20.11 -7.60 12.14
C ARG A 20 -20.53 -8.37 10.89
N GLN A 21 -20.70 -7.67 9.77
CA GLN A 21 -20.99 -8.31 8.49
C GLN A 21 -19.86 -9.28 8.09
N ARG A 22 -18.59 -8.87 8.17
CA ARG A 22 -17.46 -9.74 7.83
C ARG A 22 -17.32 -10.92 8.79
N VAL A 23 -17.60 -10.72 10.08
CA VAL A 23 -17.65 -11.80 11.10
C VAL A 23 -18.71 -12.84 10.72
N ALA A 24 -19.90 -12.41 10.30
CA ALA A 24 -20.95 -13.31 9.84
C ALA A 24 -20.56 -14.05 8.53
N GLU A 25 -19.93 -13.36 7.58
CA GLU A 25 -19.46 -13.95 6.32
C GLU A 25 -18.42 -15.06 6.53
N VAL A 26 -17.58 -14.96 7.57
CA VAL A 26 -16.61 -16.01 7.91
C VAL A 26 -17.20 -17.12 8.79
N GLY A 27 -18.51 -17.08 9.07
CA GLY A 27 -19.25 -18.13 9.76
C GLY A 27 -19.09 -18.12 11.28
N LEU A 28 -18.68 -17.00 11.89
CA LEU A 28 -18.66 -16.88 13.35
C LEU A 28 -20.08 -16.75 13.89
N ALA A 29 -20.32 -17.38 15.05
CA ALA A 29 -21.64 -17.42 15.65
C ALA A 29 -22.11 -15.99 15.99
N PRO A 30 -23.38 -15.65 15.69
CA PRO A 30 -23.92 -14.35 16.05
C PRO A 30 -24.00 -14.21 17.57
N ALA A 31 -23.60 -13.06 18.08
CA ALA A 31 -23.78 -12.67 19.47
C ALA A 31 -24.12 -11.17 19.56
N ASP A 32 -24.75 -10.77 20.66
CA ASP A 32 -25.17 -9.37 20.86
C ASP A 32 -23.95 -8.42 20.86
N GLN A 33 -22.86 -8.87 21.47
CA GLN A 33 -21.61 -8.11 21.56
C GLN A 33 -20.62 -8.61 20.51
N LEU A 34 -20.07 -7.66 19.73
CA LEU A 34 -19.04 -7.96 18.72
C LEU A 34 -17.82 -8.64 19.35
N SER A 35 -17.38 -8.19 20.53
CA SER A 35 -16.23 -8.77 21.23
C SER A 35 -16.40 -10.26 21.51
N ARG A 36 -17.60 -10.68 21.95
CA ARG A 36 -17.91 -12.11 22.14
C ARG A 36 -17.84 -12.89 20.83
N MET A 37 -18.38 -12.34 19.75
CA MET A 37 -18.30 -12.99 18.43
C MET A 37 -16.84 -13.23 18.01
N LEU A 38 -15.96 -12.26 18.30
CA LEU A 38 -14.54 -12.35 17.98
C LEU A 38 -13.81 -13.34 18.89
N ASP A 39 -14.04 -13.30 20.20
CA ASP A 39 -13.38 -14.17 21.19
C ASP A 39 -13.81 -15.64 21.08
N ASP A 40 -15.11 -15.91 20.96
CA ASP A 40 -15.63 -17.27 20.78
C ASP A 40 -15.05 -17.91 19.51
N GLY A 41 -14.83 -17.07 18.48
CA GLY A 41 -14.19 -17.43 17.22
C GLY A 41 -12.66 -17.45 17.24
N ARG A 42 -12.03 -16.98 18.33
CA ARG A 42 -10.59 -16.66 18.42
C ARG A 42 -10.10 -15.95 17.16
N ALA A 43 -10.83 -14.91 16.79
CA ALA A 43 -10.67 -14.26 15.51
C ALA A 43 -9.32 -13.53 15.42
N CYS A 44 -8.76 -13.52 14.22
CA CYS A 44 -7.77 -12.52 13.82
C CYS A 44 -8.52 -11.47 13.01
N LEU A 45 -8.70 -10.27 13.58
CA LEU A 45 -9.33 -9.11 12.97
C LEU A 45 -8.25 -8.22 12.35
N VAL A 46 -8.36 -7.97 11.05
CA VAL A 46 -7.47 -7.06 10.31
C VAL A 46 -8.25 -5.81 9.92
N LEU A 47 -7.82 -4.66 10.41
CA LEU A 47 -8.27 -3.33 10.00
C LEU A 47 -7.23 -2.73 9.05
N ASP A 48 -7.56 -2.67 7.77
CA ASP A 48 -6.61 -2.30 6.71
C ASP A 48 -6.83 -0.85 6.22
N GLY A 49 -5.80 -0.01 6.35
CA GLY A 49 -5.78 1.37 5.85
C GLY A 49 -6.61 2.35 6.69
N VAL A 50 -6.48 2.30 8.02
CA VAL A 50 -7.33 3.09 8.94
C VAL A 50 -7.25 4.61 8.73
N GLU A 51 -6.18 5.13 8.12
CA GLU A 51 -6.02 6.55 7.81
C GLU A 51 -7.00 7.07 6.75
N ARG A 52 -7.69 6.17 6.03
CA ARG A 52 -8.57 6.50 4.91
C ARG A 52 -9.96 6.97 5.35
N LEU A 53 -10.32 6.83 6.62
CA LEU A 53 -11.57 7.37 7.14
C LEU A 53 -11.47 8.89 7.36
N PRO A 54 -12.30 9.70 6.69
CA PRO A 54 -12.34 11.14 6.92
C PRO A 54 -12.85 11.44 8.33
N ASP A 55 -12.17 12.33 9.06
CA ASP A 55 -12.46 12.73 10.45
C ASP A 55 -12.63 11.57 11.46
N GLY A 56 -12.27 10.35 11.06
CA GLY A 56 -12.53 9.13 11.81
C GLY A 56 -11.34 8.64 12.64
N ARG A 57 -10.25 9.40 12.74
CA ARG A 57 -9.03 8.92 13.43
C ARG A 57 -9.28 8.64 14.91
N ASP A 58 -9.92 9.59 15.59
CA ASP A 58 -10.23 9.46 17.01
C ASP A 58 -11.28 8.35 17.21
N PHE A 59 -12.30 8.29 16.36
CA PHE A 59 -13.28 7.21 16.39
C PHE A 59 -12.64 5.83 16.20
N VAL A 60 -11.73 5.67 15.22
CA VAL A 60 -11.06 4.40 14.97
C VAL A 60 -10.16 4.04 16.14
N ALA A 61 -9.46 5.00 16.73
CA ALA A 61 -8.68 4.77 17.94
C ALA A 61 -9.58 4.31 19.10
N ASP A 62 -10.70 4.99 19.35
CA ASP A 62 -11.67 4.63 20.39
C ASP A 62 -12.29 3.25 20.15
N LEU A 63 -12.59 2.91 18.89
CA LEU A 63 -13.08 1.60 18.50
C LEU A 63 -12.03 0.53 18.77
N ILE A 64 -10.78 0.76 18.38
CA ILE A 64 -9.67 -0.16 18.61
C ILE A 64 -9.47 -0.36 20.11
N ASP A 65 -9.42 0.72 20.89
CA ASP A 65 -9.23 0.66 22.34
C ASP A 65 -10.36 -0.09 23.04
N ARG A 66 -11.61 0.12 22.60
CA ARG A 66 -12.77 -0.66 23.05
C ARG A 66 -12.63 -2.14 22.69
N LEU A 67 -12.30 -2.46 21.43
CA LEU A 67 -12.14 -3.85 20.99
C LEU A 67 -11.04 -4.55 21.78
N VAL A 68 -9.90 -3.89 22.01
CA VAL A 68 -8.79 -4.44 22.81
C VAL A 68 -9.21 -4.64 24.28
N SER A 69 -10.01 -3.73 24.83
CA SER A 69 -10.47 -3.82 26.23
C SER A 69 -11.56 -4.88 26.42
N ASP A 70 -12.40 -5.10 25.40
CA ASP A 70 -13.56 -5.99 25.47
C ASP A 70 -13.27 -7.41 24.97
N THR A 71 -12.13 -7.65 24.34
CA THR A 71 -11.70 -8.97 23.84
C THR A 71 -10.52 -9.53 24.64
N SER A 72 -10.41 -10.85 24.67
CA SER A 72 -9.41 -11.58 25.47
C SER A 72 -8.62 -12.62 24.66
N ASP A 73 -9.25 -13.21 23.64
CA ASP A 73 -8.68 -14.26 22.81
C ASP A 73 -8.61 -13.85 21.32
N THR A 74 -8.84 -12.56 21.04
CA THR A 74 -8.82 -11.99 19.68
C THR A 74 -7.47 -11.37 19.35
N ILE A 75 -6.96 -11.63 18.15
CA ILE A 75 -5.78 -10.93 17.60
C ILE A 75 -6.27 -9.76 16.76
N LEU A 76 -5.83 -8.54 17.12
CA LEU A 76 -6.10 -7.35 16.32
C LEU A 76 -4.86 -6.92 15.55
N VAL A 77 -4.99 -6.78 14.23
CA VAL A 77 -3.95 -6.28 13.33
C VAL A 77 -4.46 -5.00 12.66
N VAL A 78 -3.72 -3.91 12.80
CA VAL A 78 -4.05 -2.61 12.22
C VAL A 78 -2.95 -2.22 11.26
N THR A 79 -3.29 -1.91 10.01
CA THR A 79 -2.36 -1.30 9.06
C THR A 79 -2.68 0.19 8.92
N SER A 80 -1.63 1.02 8.94
CA SER A 80 -1.77 2.47 8.82
C SER A 80 -0.56 3.07 8.12
N GLN A 81 -0.78 4.13 7.32
CA GLN A 81 0.30 4.95 6.76
C GLN A 81 0.78 6.06 7.70
N MET A 82 0.14 6.21 8.86
CA MET A 82 0.43 7.26 9.83
C MET A 82 0.40 6.74 11.26
N SER A 83 1.00 7.49 12.19
CA SER A 83 0.90 7.19 13.62
C SER A 83 -0.53 7.44 14.09
N LEU A 84 -1.11 6.49 14.82
CA LEU A 84 -2.36 6.66 15.55
C LEU A 84 -2.00 7.10 16.99
N PRO A 85 -2.21 8.36 17.39
CA PRO A 85 -1.64 8.89 18.64
C PRO A 85 -2.13 8.19 19.91
N SER A 86 -3.39 7.77 19.94
CA SER A 86 -4.02 7.17 21.13
C SER A 86 -3.87 5.65 21.18
N PHE A 87 -3.50 5.01 20.08
CA PHE A 87 -3.39 3.55 20.00
C PHE A 87 -1.99 3.08 20.38
N VAL A 88 -1.92 2.22 21.39
CA VAL A 88 -0.67 1.60 21.87
C VAL A 88 -0.71 0.09 21.58
N PRO A 89 -0.10 -0.38 20.47
CA PRO A 89 -0.08 -1.80 20.17
C PRO A 89 0.93 -2.57 21.02
N ASP A 90 0.65 -3.83 21.32
CA ASP A 90 1.61 -4.76 21.95
C ASP A 90 2.88 -4.93 21.08
N ALA A 91 2.71 -4.88 19.76
CA ALA A 91 3.79 -4.95 18.79
C ALA A 91 3.58 -3.93 17.67
N HIS A 92 4.62 -3.14 17.39
CA HIS A 92 4.64 -2.20 16.28
C HIS A 92 5.65 -2.62 15.22
N VAL A 93 5.17 -2.97 14.03
CA VAL A 93 6.00 -3.33 12.88
C VAL A 93 6.08 -2.17 11.90
N ARG A 94 7.20 -1.44 11.92
CA ARG A 94 7.47 -0.43 10.91
C ARG A 94 8.04 -1.07 9.65
N LEU A 95 7.26 -1.05 8.58
CA LEU A 95 7.74 -1.47 7.26
C LEU A 95 8.86 -0.54 6.79
N ARG A 96 9.92 -1.14 6.22
CA ARG A 96 11.08 -0.44 5.66
C ARG A 96 11.16 -0.74 4.16
N PRO A 97 11.88 0.09 3.39
CA PRO A 97 12.26 -0.27 2.03
C PRO A 97 12.87 -1.68 1.98
N VAL A 98 12.58 -2.41 0.90
CA VAL A 98 13.22 -3.71 0.69
C VAL A 98 14.71 -3.51 0.44
N ASP A 99 15.54 -4.42 0.93
CA ASP A 99 16.97 -4.36 0.67
C ASP A 99 17.27 -4.53 -0.83
N ARG A 100 18.51 -4.22 -1.20
CA ARG A 100 18.93 -4.22 -2.62
C ARG A 100 18.75 -5.58 -3.30
N SER A 101 19.01 -6.68 -2.60
CA SER A 101 18.90 -8.03 -3.17
C SER A 101 17.43 -8.40 -3.41
N ALA A 102 16.57 -8.14 -2.44
CA ALA A 102 15.13 -8.31 -2.58
C ALA A 102 14.54 -7.37 -3.64
N ALA A 103 15.03 -6.13 -3.73
CA ALA A 103 14.61 -5.16 -4.74
C ALA A 103 14.95 -5.64 -6.16
N GLU A 104 16.16 -6.15 -6.36
CA GLU A 104 16.60 -6.76 -7.61
C GLU A 104 15.72 -7.96 -7.98
N ALA A 105 15.45 -8.85 -7.02
CA ALA A 105 14.58 -10.00 -7.25
C ALA A 105 13.16 -9.58 -7.67
N VAL A 106 12.59 -8.55 -7.02
CA VAL A 106 11.26 -8.01 -7.38
C VAL A 106 11.26 -7.42 -8.78
N LEU A 107 12.27 -6.60 -9.11
CA LEU A 107 12.37 -5.96 -10.43
C LEU A 107 12.53 -7.00 -11.54
N ARG A 108 13.44 -7.96 -11.37
CA ARG A 108 13.72 -9.00 -12.37
C ARG A 108 12.55 -9.95 -12.57
N ARG A 109 11.78 -10.25 -11.52
CA ARG A 109 10.61 -11.15 -11.62
C ARG A 109 9.55 -10.67 -12.62
N GLY A 110 9.45 -9.36 -12.86
CA GLY A 110 8.51 -8.79 -13.83
C GLY A 110 9.02 -8.74 -15.28
N LEU A 111 10.27 -9.11 -15.53
CA LEU A 111 10.91 -9.05 -16.83
C LEU A 111 10.74 -10.36 -17.60
N THR A 112 10.76 -10.28 -18.93
CA THR A 112 10.87 -11.42 -19.85
C THR A 112 12.30 -11.53 -20.36
N ASP A 113 12.68 -12.69 -20.92
CA ASP A 113 14.01 -12.89 -21.51
C ASP A 113 14.33 -11.91 -22.66
N GLU A 114 13.29 -11.36 -23.30
CA GLU A 114 13.40 -10.38 -24.39
C GLU A 114 13.69 -8.96 -23.90
N ALA A 115 13.45 -8.64 -22.63
CA ALA A 115 13.63 -7.30 -22.10
C ALA A 115 15.12 -7.02 -21.84
N ALA A 116 15.69 -6.05 -22.57
CA ALA A 116 17.08 -5.68 -22.41
C ALA A 116 17.28 -4.85 -21.13
N LEU A 117 17.86 -5.49 -20.10
CA LEU A 117 18.26 -4.80 -18.87
C LEU A 117 19.75 -5.05 -18.58
N ASP A 118 20.59 -4.11 -19.01
CA ASP A 118 22.01 -4.13 -18.66
C ASP A 118 22.24 -3.74 -17.18
N GLU A 119 23.40 -4.10 -16.65
CA GLU A 119 23.75 -3.92 -15.23
C GLU A 119 23.73 -2.46 -14.80
N GLN A 120 24.10 -1.53 -15.68
CA GLN A 120 24.07 -0.09 -15.40
C GLN A 120 22.62 0.40 -15.23
N SER A 121 21.74 -0.03 -16.13
CA SER A 121 20.33 0.33 -16.11
C SER A 121 19.62 -0.31 -14.92
N LEU A 122 19.96 -1.55 -14.59
CA LEU A 122 19.49 -2.23 -13.39
C LEU A 122 19.85 -1.44 -12.13
N SER A 123 21.13 -1.13 -11.93
CA SER A 123 21.57 -0.35 -10.77
C SER A 123 20.82 0.97 -10.67
N ALA A 124 20.70 1.71 -11.78
CA ALA A 124 20.04 3.01 -11.79
C ALA A 124 18.54 2.92 -11.49
N LEU A 125 17.85 1.87 -11.95
CA LEU A 125 16.43 1.64 -11.63
C LEU A 125 16.23 1.23 -10.17
N LEU A 126 17.13 0.41 -9.61
CA LEU A 126 17.11 0.05 -8.19
C LEU A 126 17.34 1.28 -7.30
N ASP A 127 18.33 2.10 -7.64
CA ASP A 127 18.63 3.35 -6.94
C ASP A 127 17.47 4.34 -7.06
N PHE A 128 16.81 4.39 -8.22
CA PHE A 128 15.62 5.22 -8.43
C PHE A 128 14.43 4.73 -7.60
N ALA A 129 14.22 3.42 -7.47
CA ALA A 129 13.08 2.89 -6.73
C ALA A 129 13.22 3.02 -5.21
N ASP A 130 14.44 3.25 -4.70
CA ASP A 130 14.76 3.36 -3.27
C ASP A 130 14.12 2.26 -2.41
N GLY A 131 14.14 1.03 -2.92
CA GLY A 131 13.56 -0.15 -2.26
C GLY A 131 12.04 -0.12 -2.09
N HIS A 132 11.30 0.72 -2.82
CA HIS A 132 9.84 0.77 -2.77
C HIS A 132 9.21 -0.34 -3.65
N PRO A 133 8.50 -1.34 -3.07
CA PRO A 133 8.06 -2.52 -3.81
C PRO A 133 7.11 -2.24 -4.97
N LEU A 134 6.17 -1.32 -4.80
CA LEU A 134 5.22 -0.96 -5.86
C LEU A 134 5.93 -0.23 -7.01
N THR A 135 6.91 0.62 -6.69
CA THR A 135 7.71 1.32 -7.70
C THR A 135 8.50 0.31 -8.53
N LEU A 136 9.18 -0.65 -7.89
CA LEU A 136 9.90 -1.73 -8.58
C LEU A 136 8.99 -2.52 -9.53
N LYS A 137 7.77 -2.86 -9.10
CA LYS A 137 6.79 -3.54 -9.96
C LYS A 137 6.41 -2.70 -11.18
N ILE A 138 6.12 -1.41 -10.99
CA ILE A 138 5.80 -0.52 -12.10
C ILE A 138 7.00 -0.40 -13.05
N LEU A 139 8.22 -0.20 -12.53
CA LEU A 139 9.43 -0.15 -13.37
C LEU A 139 9.61 -1.44 -14.17
N SER A 140 9.40 -2.62 -13.57
CA SER A 140 9.48 -3.89 -14.31
C SER A 140 8.47 -3.94 -15.47
N ALA A 141 7.25 -3.45 -15.26
CA ALA A 141 6.23 -3.38 -16.28
C ALA A 141 6.59 -2.36 -17.38
N LEU A 142 7.16 -1.21 -17.03
CA LEU A 142 7.65 -0.21 -17.98
C LEU A 142 8.83 -0.73 -18.80
N VAL A 143 9.78 -1.44 -18.19
CA VAL A 143 10.91 -2.06 -18.90
C VAL A 143 10.39 -3.09 -19.90
N ARG A 144 9.46 -3.94 -19.49
CA ARG A 144 8.82 -4.91 -20.37
C ARG A 144 8.06 -4.23 -21.52
N HIS A 145 7.36 -3.14 -21.23
CA HIS A 145 6.56 -2.42 -22.21
C HIS A 145 7.42 -1.65 -23.23
N PHE A 146 8.46 -0.96 -22.79
CA PHE A 146 9.36 -0.20 -23.68
C PHE A 146 10.53 -1.02 -24.23
N GLY A 147 10.69 -2.27 -23.79
CA GLY A 147 11.72 -3.22 -24.25
C GLY A 147 13.13 -2.99 -23.69
N SER A 148 13.40 -1.87 -22.99
CA SER A 148 14.73 -1.54 -22.51
C SER A 148 14.72 -0.72 -21.21
N GLY A 149 15.63 -1.08 -20.29
CA GLY A 149 15.89 -0.30 -19.07
C GLY A 149 16.37 1.12 -19.36
N ARG A 150 17.15 1.31 -20.43
CA ARG A 150 17.65 2.64 -20.83
C ARG A 150 16.53 3.57 -21.27
N ASP A 151 15.53 3.05 -22.00
CA ASP A 151 14.40 3.85 -22.45
C ASP A 151 13.49 4.29 -21.30
N VAL A 152 13.29 3.41 -20.31
CA VAL A 152 12.61 3.77 -19.07
C VAL A 152 13.34 4.89 -18.34
N LEU A 153 14.66 4.76 -18.15
CA LEU A 153 15.47 5.77 -17.47
C LEU A 153 15.47 7.11 -18.21
N ARG A 154 15.50 7.10 -19.55
CA ARG A 154 15.38 8.31 -20.36
C ARG A 154 14.04 9.01 -20.13
N ARG A 155 12.93 8.28 -20.22
CA ARG A 155 11.58 8.84 -20.00
C ARG A 155 11.39 9.38 -18.57
N LEU A 156 11.90 8.67 -17.57
CA LEU A 156 11.93 9.15 -16.19
C LEU A 156 12.78 10.43 -16.03
N GLY A 157 13.86 10.55 -16.81
CA GLY A 157 14.69 11.75 -16.90
C GLY A 157 13.97 12.92 -17.56
N ASP A 158 13.25 12.67 -18.66
CA ASP A 158 12.51 13.69 -19.41
C ASP A 158 11.41 14.33 -18.54
N LEU A 159 10.74 13.57 -17.67
CA LEU A 159 9.79 14.11 -16.69
C LEU A 159 10.43 15.07 -15.68
N ARG A 160 11.74 14.95 -15.37
CA ARG A 160 12.44 15.93 -14.52
C ARG A 160 12.51 17.31 -15.17
N SER A 161 12.43 17.40 -16.50
CA SER A 161 12.46 18.67 -17.23
C SER A 161 11.11 19.39 -17.24
N LYS A 162 10.01 18.66 -17.07
CA LYS A 162 8.63 19.19 -17.08
C LYS A 162 8.04 19.39 -15.68
N ALA A 163 8.39 18.54 -14.72
CA ALA A 163 8.02 18.74 -13.33
C ALA A 163 8.89 19.85 -12.75
N VAL A 164 8.28 21.00 -12.44
CA VAL A 164 8.89 22.12 -11.70
C VAL A 164 9.65 21.53 -10.51
N LEU A 165 10.98 21.62 -10.58
CA LEU A 165 11.88 21.29 -9.49
C LEU A 165 11.41 22.04 -8.25
N MET A 166 10.86 21.31 -7.26
CA MET A 166 10.83 21.79 -5.88
C MET A 166 12.29 22.11 -5.50
N PRO A 167 12.69 23.39 -5.38
CA PRO A 167 14.09 23.74 -5.23
C PRO A 167 14.58 23.24 -3.87
N GLY A 168 15.45 22.22 -3.87
CA GLY A 168 16.15 21.76 -2.66
C GLY A 168 16.20 20.24 -2.42
N ARG A 169 15.37 19.42 -3.10
CA ARG A 169 15.42 17.95 -2.90
C ARG A 169 16.38 17.27 -3.88
N ARG A 170 17.57 16.91 -3.40
CA ARG A 170 18.60 16.15 -4.14
C ARG A 170 18.41 14.62 -4.11
N ARG A 171 17.45 14.10 -3.34
CA ARG A 171 17.13 12.67 -3.26
C ARG A 171 15.65 12.46 -3.56
N HIS A 172 15.34 11.49 -4.44
CA HIS A 172 13.96 10.99 -4.56
C HIS A 172 13.66 10.19 -3.30
N ASP A 173 12.46 10.37 -2.78
CA ASP A 173 11.87 9.51 -1.77
C ASP A 173 10.94 8.49 -2.48
N ALA A 174 10.47 7.49 -1.73
CA ALA A 174 9.55 6.47 -2.25
C ALA A 174 8.32 7.08 -2.95
N THR A 175 7.79 8.17 -2.40
CA THR A 175 6.62 8.89 -2.93
C THR A 175 6.90 9.50 -4.30
N THR A 176 7.98 10.26 -4.44
CA THR A 176 8.34 10.92 -5.72
C THR A 176 8.75 9.93 -6.80
N SER A 177 9.31 8.78 -6.43
CA SER A 177 9.70 7.73 -7.37
C SER A 177 8.47 6.99 -7.91
N LEU A 178 7.48 6.73 -7.04
CA LEU A 178 6.20 6.13 -7.42
C LEU A 178 5.41 7.06 -8.35
N GLU A 179 5.23 8.32 -7.97
CA GLU A 179 4.50 9.33 -8.76
C GLU A 179 5.07 9.46 -10.18
N LYS A 180 6.40 9.52 -10.31
CA LYS A 180 7.06 9.60 -11.62
C LYS A 180 6.85 8.34 -12.45
N SER A 181 6.92 7.17 -11.82
CA SER A 181 6.70 5.90 -12.53
C SER A 181 5.26 5.83 -13.04
N LEU A 182 4.29 6.26 -12.24
CA LEU A 182 2.89 6.36 -12.64
C LEU A 182 2.68 7.41 -13.73
N ALA A 183 3.36 8.56 -13.66
CA ALA A 183 3.29 9.59 -14.69
C ALA A 183 3.81 9.09 -16.04
N VAL A 184 4.95 8.38 -16.08
CA VAL A 184 5.45 7.75 -17.32
C VAL A 184 4.41 6.77 -17.87
N ALA A 185 3.84 5.92 -17.00
CA ALA A 185 2.81 4.96 -17.41
C ALA A 185 1.58 5.68 -18.00
N PHE A 186 1.11 6.73 -17.34
CA PHE A 186 -0.08 7.48 -17.76
C PHE A 186 0.13 8.29 -19.05
N GLU A 187 1.32 8.86 -19.25
CA GLU A 187 1.66 9.59 -20.48
C GLU A 187 1.63 8.69 -21.73
N ASP A 188 1.90 7.40 -21.57
CA ASP A 188 1.89 6.45 -22.68
C ASP A 188 0.48 5.93 -23.02
N LEU A 189 -0.48 6.02 -22.08
CA LEU A 189 -1.86 5.62 -22.32
C LEU A 189 -2.53 6.49 -23.40
N GLY A 190 -3.27 5.83 -24.30
CA GLY A 190 -4.11 6.49 -25.28
C GLY A 190 -5.34 7.17 -24.65
N PRO A 191 -6.03 8.06 -25.39
CA PRO A 191 -7.16 8.83 -24.85
C PRO A 191 -8.32 7.95 -24.32
N ILE A 192 -8.56 6.79 -24.94
CA ILE A 192 -9.60 5.85 -24.51
C ILE A 192 -9.18 5.15 -23.21
N GLU A 193 -7.94 4.68 -23.14
CA GLU A 193 -7.40 3.99 -21.96
C GLU A 193 -7.37 4.93 -20.75
N ARG A 194 -7.01 6.21 -20.95
CA ARG A 194 -7.09 7.22 -19.89
C ARG A 194 -8.51 7.43 -19.38
N LYS A 195 -9.52 7.39 -20.26
CA LYS A 195 -10.93 7.51 -19.87
C LYS A 195 -11.44 6.31 -19.07
N LEU A 196 -10.81 5.14 -19.17
CA LEU A 196 -11.19 3.95 -18.41
C LEU A 196 -10.66 3.96 -16.97
N LEU A 197 -9.76 4.91 -16.63
CA LEU A 197 -9.18 5.05 -15.29
C LEU A 197 -9.95 6.04 -14.38
N TRP A 198 -11.04 6.65 -14.90
CA TRP A 198 -11.88 7.64 -14.24
C TRP A 198 -13.36 7.33 -14.50
#